data_AF-A0A9D7PUT7-F1
#
_entry.id   AF-A0A9D7PUT7-F1
#
_cell.length_a   1.000
_cell.length_b   1.000
_cell.length_c   1.000
_cell.angle_alpha   90.00
_cell.angle_beta   90.00
_cell.angle_gamma   90.00
#
_symmetry.space_group_name_H-M   'P 1'
#
loop_
_entity.id
_entity.type
_entity.pdbx_description
1 polymer ?
#
loop_
_entity_poly.entity_id
_entity_poly.type
_entity_poly.pdbx_seq_one_letter_code
_entity_poly.pdbx_strand_id
1 'polypeptide(L)'
;MKTLFIFLLTVSVFSSCGLFEREESKPCPYILRYNQQHSPLIPVTISPNQLYYQVGDTIHISAIFEDSVYDYNAERKFLLKNFPFDHGVKLWRFENDSTWERGFAVNELLIDTIYVQRWDGGADKVGILYLDFEEKDNFYRCEMKLVLKKKGRYIFHFEDVISRYPGELYDERILPYTFEGKCENRSIKPIAMIQGDDHLDDFVPELVYMDKRLFYDTYGSIDYKDYFNSPYGTGSKAWEFIGTYGFEVR
;
A
#
# COMPACT_ATOMS: atom_id res chain seq x y z
N MET A 1 -74.79 -11.55 37.61
CA MET A 1 -74.92 -11.93 36.18
C MET A 1 -73.61 -11.55 35.51
N LYS A 2 -72.78 -12.53 35.11
CA LYS A 2 -72.78 -13.17 33.75
C LYS A 2 -72.48 -12.10 32.67
N THR A 3 -71.47 -12.16 31.79
CA THR A 3 -70.44 -13.12 31.39
C THR A 3 -69.52 -12.39 30.39
N LEU A 4 -68.21 -12.67 30.44
CA LEU A 4 -67.24 -12.84 29.34
C LEU A 4 -67.61 -12.34 27.91
N PHE A 5 -66.76 -11.51 27.31
CA PHE A 5 -66.17 -11.84 25.99
C PHE A 5 -64.80 -11.16 25.82
N ILE A 6 -63.80 -12.02 25.69
CA ILE A 6 -62.40 -11.76 25.34
C ILE A 6 -62.32 -11.77 23.81
N PHE A 7 -61.52 -10.89 23.17
CA PHE A 7 -60.43 -11.23 22.24
C PHE A 7 -60.04 -10.09 21.27
N LEU A 8 -58.72 -9.98 21.07
CA LEU A 8 -58.00 -9.52 19.86
C LEU A 8 -58.06 -8.04 19.47
N LEU A 9 -57.03 -7.30 19.90
CA LEU A 9 -56.24 -6.47 18.97
C LEU A 9 -54.80 -6.26 19.48
N THR A 10 -54.12 -7.38 19.75
CA THR A 10 -52.68 -7.47 19.49
C THR A 10 -52.50 -7.68 17.99
N VAL A 11 -51.76 -6.78 17.34
CA VAL A 11 -51.01 -6.90 16.07
C VAL A 11 -51.11 -5.58 15.30
N SER A 12 -50.15 -4.68 15.54
CA SER A 12 -49.68 -3.69 14.58
C SER A 12 -48.34 -3.08 15.02
N VAL A 13 -47.43 -3.92 15.53
CA VAL A 13 -46.00 -3.58 15.71
C VAL A 13 -45.15 -4.57 14.90
N PHE A 14 -45.48 -4.78 13.63
CA PHE A 14 -44.65 -5.55 12.69
C PHE A 14 -44.99 -5.14 11.25
N SER A 15 -44.72 -3.89 10.85
CA SER A 15 -44.75 -3.48 9.42
C SER A 15 -43.96 -2.19 9.18
N SER A 16 -42.75 -2.12 9.73
CA SER A 16 -41.70 -1.20 9.24
C SER A 16 -40.39 -1.94 9.02
N CYS A 17 -40.50 -3.22 8.64
CA CYS A 17 -39.40 -3.99 8.07
C CYS A 17 -39.62 -4.04 6.56
N GLY A 18 -39.34 -2.93 5.89
CA GLY A 18 -39.62 -2.76 4.47
C GLY A 18 -39.33 -1.32 4.08
N LEU A 19 -38.05 -1.03 3.84
CA LEU A 19 -37.50 0.03 2.97
C LEU A 19 -36.00 0.21 3.27
N PHE A 20 -35.26 -0.89 3.22
CA PHE A 20 -33.89 -0.87 2.74
C PHE A 20 -33.83 -2.00 1.72
N GLU A 21 -34.49 -1.81 0.58
CA GLU A 21 -34.05 -2.49 -0.63
C GLU A 21 -32.62 -2.00 -0.86
N ARG A 22 -31.67 -2.78 -0.35
CA ARG A 22 -30.28 -2.63 -0.74
C ARG A 22 -30.30 -2.95 -2.22
N GLU A 23 -30.18 -1.93 -3.08
CA GLU A 23 -29.98 -2.14 -4.52
C GLU A 23 -28.97 -3.27 -4.66
N GLU A 24 -29.40 -4.38 -5.26
CA GLU A 24 -28.51 -5.51 -5.51
C GLU A 24 -27.42 -4.97 -6.44
N SER A 25 -26.26 -4.64 -5.86
CA SER A 25 -25.11 -4.16 -6.61
C SER A 25 -24.85 -5.12 -7.74
N LYS A 26 -24.74 -4.64 -8.98
CA LYS A 26 -24.51 -5.54 -10.11
C LYS A 26 -23.28 -6.39 -9.82
N PRO A 27 -23.37 -7.72 -9.99
CA PRO A 27 -22.22 -8.58 -9.77
C PRO A 27 -21.09 -8.16 -10.73
N CYS A 28 -19.88 -8.07 -10.17
CA CYS A 28 -18.67 -7.80 -10.93
C CYS A 28 -18.52 -8.86 -12.04
N PRO A 29 -18.21 -8.48 -13.30
CA PRO A 29 -18.13 -9.44 -14.41
C PRO A 29 -16.91 -10.37 -14.34
N TYR A 30 -16.10 -10.26 -13.28
CA TYR A 30 -14.94 -11.10 -12.98
C TYR A 30 -14.79 -11.25 -11.46
N ILE A 31 -13.94 -12.19 -11.06
CA ILE A 31 -13.67 -12.51 -9.65
C ILE A 31 -12.57 -11.58 -9.12
N LEU A 32 -12.75 -11.07 -7.90
CA LEU A 32 -11.73 -10.35 -7.15
C LEU A 32 -11.22 -11.25 -6.02
N ARG A 33 -9.93 -11.61 -6.03
CA ARG A 33 -9.42 -12.73 -5.22
C ARG A 33 -9.29 -12.48 -3.72
N TYR A 34 -8.82 -11.32 -3.27
CA TYR A 34 -8.36 -11.16 -1.88
C TYR A 34 -9.33 -10.36 -0.99
N ASN A 35 -9.74 -9.18 -1.40
CA ASN A 35 -10.48 -8.24 -0.54
C ASN A 35 -11.70 -7.60 -1.24
N GLN A 36 -12.08 -8.12 -2.41
CA GLN A 36 -13.14 -7.56 -3.26
C GLN A 36 -12.91 -6.07 -3.63
N GLN A 37 -11.65 -5.62 -3.67
CA GLN A 37 -11.25 -4.30 -4.13
C GLN A 37 -10.42 -4.43 -5.41
N HIS A 38 -10.33 -3.35 -6.16
CA HIS A 38 -9.36 -3.21 -7.24
C HIS A 38 -7.98 -2.93 -6.66
N SER A 39 -6.95 -3.61 -7.16
CA SER A 39 -5.57 -3.38 -6.74
C SER A 39 -4.64 -3.16 -7.92
N PRO A 40 -4.65 -1.94 -8.51
CA PRO A 40 -3.67 -1.55 -9.52
C PRO A 40 -2.24 -1.72 -8.99
N LEU A 41 -1.41 -2.42 -9.74
CA LEU A 41 -0.03 -2.73 -9.38
C LEU A 41 0.92 -1.66 -9.91
N ILE A 42 1.65 -1.02 -9.01
CA ILE A 42 2.81 -0.19 -9.31
C ILE A 42 4.08 -1.06 -9.22
N PRO A 43 4.75 -1.36 -10.35
CA PRO A 43 6.02 -2.07 -10.33
C PRO A 43 7.15 -1.12 -9.92
N VAL A 44 7.88 -1.46 -8.86
CA VAL A 44 9.03 -0.68 -8.37
C VAL A 44 10.32 -1.42 -8.71
N THR A 45 11.15 -0.84 -9.56
CA THR A 45 12.45 -1.40 -9.95
C THR A 45 13.57 -0.79 -9.11
N ILE A 46 14.46 -1.66 -8.61
CA ILE A 46 15.69 -1.28 -7.92
C ILE A 46 16.87 -1.66 -8.83
N SER A 47 17.79 -0.71 -9.09
CA SER A 47 18.95 -0.97 -9.95
C SER A 47 20.24 -0.34 -9.41
N PRO A 48 21.32 -1.11 -9.21
CA PRO A 48 21.35 -2.58 -9.31
C PRO A 48 20.52 -3.20 -8.16
N ASN A 49 19.80 -4.30 -8.40
CA ASN A 49 19.07 -5.06 -7.38
C ASN A 49 20.07 -6.02 -6.70
N GLN A 50 20.56 -5.64 -5.52
CA GLN A 50 21.63 -6.35 -4.81
C GLN A 50 21.39 -6.32 -3.31
N LEU A 51 21.67 -7.43 -2.62
CA LEU A 51 21.60 -7.47 -1.17
C LEU A 51 22.67 -6.59 -0.50
N TYR A 52 23.86 -6.51 -1.13
CA TYR A 52 25.02 -5.81 -0.57
C TYR A 52 25.52 -4.70 -1.49
N TYR A 53 25.70 -3.52 -0.91
CA TYR A 53 26.28 -2.34 -1.53
C TYR A 53 27.50 -1.85 -0.74
N GLN A 54 28.26 -0.95 -1.34
CA GLN A 54 29.36 -0.23 -0.72
C GLN A 54 28.99 1.24 -0.47
N VAL A 55 29.65 1.86 0.51
CA VAL A 55 29.60 3.33 0.64
C VAL A 55 30.12 3.97 -0.65
N GLY A 56 29.34 4.91 -1.20
CA GLY A 56 29.58 5.56 -2.48
C GLY A 56 28.73 5.00 -3.62
N ASP A 57 28.14 3.81 -3.47
CA ASP A 57 27.25 3.26 -4.48
C ASP A 57 25.98 4.12 -4.64
N THR A 58 25.39 4.05 -5.83
CA THR A 58 24.14 4.74 -6.15
C THR A 58 23.08 3.71 -6.54
N ILE A 59 21.96 3.72 -5.82
CA ILE A 59 20.78 2.90 -6.14
C ILE A 59 19.83 3.77 -6.96
N HIS A 60 19.43 3.27 -8.13
CA HIS A 60 18.35 3.83 -8.93
C HIS A 60 17.05 3.15 -8.55
N ILE A 61 16.04 3.95 -8.19
CA ILE A 61 14.71 3.47 -7.82
C ILE A 61 13.73 4.09 -8.82
N SER A 62 12.95 3.26 -9.51
CA SER A 62 12.00 3.75 -10.50
C SER A 62 10.68 2.99 -10.46
N ALA A 63 9.59 3.70 -10.70
CA ALA A 63 8.28 3.14 -10.96
C ALA A 63 7.82 3.70 -12.32
N ILE A 64 7.98 2.88 -13.37
CA ILE A 64 7.64 3.23 -14.75
C ILE A 64 6.74 2.14 -15.31
N PHE A 65 5.52 2.52 -15.68
CA PHE A 65 4.52 1.58 -16.17
C PHE A 65 3.50 2.25 -17.09
N GLU A 66 2.89 1.46 -17.96
CA GLU A 66 1.83 1.93 -18.88
C GLU A 66 0.57 2.32 -18.12
N ASP A 67 -0.22 3.25 -18.67
CA ASP A 67 -1.58 3.54 -18.20
C ASP A 67 -2.54 2.33 -18.36
N SER A 68 -2.13 1.31 -19.10
CA SER A 68 -2.71 -0.04 -19.08
C SER A 68 -2.17 -0.83 -17.87
N VAL A 69 -2.70 -0.52 -16.70
CA VAL A 69 -2.22 -1.01 -15.41
C VAL A 69 -2.79 -2.39 -15.10
N TYR A 70 -1.94 -3.32 -14.67
CA TYR A 70 -2.37 -4.63 -14.19
C TYR A 70 -3.01 -4.51 -12.81
N ASP A 71 -4.22 -5.02 -12.65
CA ASP A 71 -4.90 -5.17 -11.37
C ASP A 71 -4.65 -6.57 -10.81
N TYR A 72 -4.01 -6.61 -9.65
CA TYR A 72 -3.59 -7.85 -9.01
C TYR A 72 -4.77 -8.70 -8.54
N ASN A 73 -5.86 -8.10 -8.08
CA ASN A 73 -7.01 -8.83 -7.57
C ASN A 73 -7.92 -9.35 -8.68
N ALA A 74 -8.02 -8.60 -9.78
CA ALA A 74 -8.82 -8.95 -10.95
C ALA A 74 -8.04 -9.79 -11.99
N GLU A 75 -6.72 -9.89 -11.83
CA GLU A 75 -5.78 -10.59 -12.72
C GLU A 75 -5.91 -10.18 -14.19
N ARG A 76 -6.03 -8.87 -14.42
CA ARG A 76 -6.17 -8.29 -15.77
C ARG A 76 -5.75 -6.84 -15.78
N LYS A 77 -5.53 -6.29 -16.98
CA LYS A 77 -5.22 -4.89 -17.15
C LYS A 77 -6.48 -4.04 -17.29
N PHE A 78 -6.44 -2.83 -16.74
CA PHE A 78 -7.41 -1.76 -16.97
C PHE A 78 -6.70 -0.51 -17.45
N LEU A 79 -7.39 0.29 -18.26
CA LEU A 79 -6.89 1.59 -18.67
C LEU A 79 -7.18 2.62 -17.56
N LEU A 80 -6.15 3.07 -16.88
CA LEU A 80 -6.21 4.05 -15.81
C LEU A 80 -5.50 5.34 -16.27
N LYS A 81 -6.21 6.21 -16.98
CA LYS A 81 -5.67 7.53 -17.40
C LYS A 81 -5.95 8.59 -16.34
N ASN A 82 -5.03 9.53 -16.16
CA ASN A 82 -5.08 10.57 -15.13
C ASN A 82 -5.40 10.02 -13.72
N PHE A 83 -4.97 8.79 -13.42
CA PHE A 83 -5.16 8.22 -12.10
C PHE A 83 -4.23 8.92 -11.09
N PRO A 84 -4.76 9.41 -9.95
CA PRO A 84 -3.97 10.19 -9.01
C PRO A 84 -3.16 9.29 -8.09
N PHE A 85 -2.16 8.58 -8.65
CA PHE A 85 -1.22 7.80 -7.85
C PHE A 85 -0.48 8.71 -6.87
N ASP A 86 -0.45 8.33 -5.60
CA ASP A 86 0.10 9.16 -4.52
C ASP A 86 0.89 8.26 -3.57
N HIS A 87 2.22 8.42 -3.53
CA HIS A 87 3.10 7.48 -2.83
C HIS A 87 3.99 8.16 -1.81
N GLY A 88 4.12 7.54 -0.64
CA GLY A 88 5.06 7.92 0.40
C GLY A 88 6.26 6.98 0.42
N VAL A 89 7.46 7.53 0.28
CA VAL A 89 8.70 6.77 0.48
C VAL A 89 9.32 7.01 1.84
N LYS A 90 9.87 5.94 2.41
CA LYS A 90 10.54 5.94 3.72
C LYS A 90 11.80 5.11 3.62
N LEU A 91 12.80 5.49 4.40
CA LEU A 91 14.06 4.76 4.47
C LEU A 91 14.54 4.74 5.92
N TRP A 92 14.66 3.54 6.48
CA TRP A 92 15.26 3.30 7.78
C TRP A 92 16.70 2.83 7.59
N ARG A 93 17.61 3.27 8.47
CA ARG A 93 18.92 2.64 8.63
C ARG A 93 19.01 2.06 10.04
N PHE A 94 19.26 0.78 10.15
CA PHE A 94 19.49 0.06 11.38
C PHE A 94 20.99 -0.04 11.68
N GLU A 95 21.37 0.31 12.91
CA GLU A 95 22.69 0.02 13.48
C GLU A 95 22.75 -1.40 14.05
N ASN A 96 21.61 -1.86 14.55
CA ASN A 96 21.31 -3.20 15.04
C ASN A 96 19.79 -3.38 14.92
N ASP A 97 19.28 -4.57 15.24
CA ASP A 97 17.88 -4.99 15.06
C ASP A 97 16.83 -4.12 15.77
N SER A 98 17.23 -3.17 16.64
CA SER A 98 16.31 -2.34 17.43
C SER A 98 16.64 -0.85 17.47
N THR A 99 17.79 -0.45 16.91
CA THR A 99 18.25 0.94 16.89
C THR A 99 18.33 1.40 15.45
N TRP A 100 17.53 2.42 15.12
CA TRP A 100 17.43 2.93 13.76
C TRP A 100 17.51 4.45 13.72
N GLU A 101 17.88 4.98 12.56
CA GLU A 101 17.81 6.39 12.24
C GLU A 101 17.18 6.62 10.85
N ARG A 102 16.93 7.90 10.53
CA ARG A 102 16.37 8.33 9.26
C ARG A 102 17.37 8.09 8.13
N GLY A 103 17.16 7.07 7.32
CA GLY A 103 18.08 6.69 6.26
C GLY A 103 18.27 7.79 5.21
N PHE A 104 17.22 8.55 4.88
CA PHE A 104 17.33 9.71 3.99
C PHE A 104 18.10 10.89 4.59
N ALA A 105 18.25 10.97 5.92
CA ALA A 105 19.03 12.03 6.57
C ALA A 105 20.53 11.75 6.56
N VAL A 106 20.94 10.50 6.35
CA VAL A 106 22.35 10.07 6.36
C VAL A 106 22.87 9.63 4.99
N ASN A 107 22.02 9.68 3.97
CA ASN A 107 22.33 9.43 2.58
C ASN A 107 21.91 10.63 1.73
N GLU A 108 22.28 10.65 0.46
CA GLU A 108 21.84 11.70 -0.47
C GLU A 108 20.80 11.16 -1.42
N LEU A 109 19.61 11.77 -1.39
CA LEU A 109 18.53 11.49 -2.31
C LEU A 109 18.57 12.52 -3.44
N LEU A 110 18.73 12.04 -4.67
CA LEU A 110 18.64 12.82 -5.89
C LEU A 110 17.30 12.49 -6.55
N ILE A 111 16.38 13.46 -6.56
CA ILE A 111 15.05 13.32 -7.13
C ILE A 111 14.69 14.61 -7.86
N ASP A 112 14.01 14.48 -9.00
CA ASP A 112 13.48 15.66 -9.69
C ASP A 112 12.31 16.24 -8.88
N THR A 113 12.33 17.55 -8.70
CA THR A 113 11.27 18.29 -8.00
C THR A 113 9.89 18.10 -8.60
N ILE A 114 9.77 17.74 -9.88
CA ILE A 114 8.46 17.43 -10.50
C ILE A 114 7.73 16.27 -9.80
N TYR A 115 8.47 15.36 -9.17
CA TYR A 115 7.90 14.23 -8.44
C TYR A 115 7.61 14.55 -6.99
N VAL A 116 8.09 15.67 -6.44
CA VAL A 116 8.02 15.94 -5.00
C VAL A 116 6.79 16.78 -4.66
N GLN A 117 5.84 16.19 -3.94
CA GLN A 117 4.70 16.94 -3.40
C GLN A 117 5.07 17.66 -2.09
N ARG A 118 5.53 16.89 -1.09
CA ARG A 118 5.86 17.39 0.25
C ARG A 118 6.75 16.42 1.02
N TRP A 119 7.38 16.93 2.07
CA TRP A 119 8.11 16.16 3.06
C TRP A 119 7.47 16.31 4.43
N ASP A 120 7.04 15.21 5.03
CA ASP A 120 6.56 15.19 6.41
C ASP A 120 7.64 14.57 7.31
N GLY A 121 8.45 15.42 7.93
CA GLY A 121 9.50 15.02 8.87
C GLY A 121 9.33 15.66 10.25
N GLY A 122 9.24 14.83 11.29
CA GLY A 122 9.43 15.22 12.69
C GLY A 122 10.83 14.85 13.19
N ALA A 123 11.23 15.36 14.35
CA ALA A 123 12.49 14.96 14.98
C ALA A 123 12.49 13.49 15.45
N ASP A 124 11.30 12.91 15.64
CA ASP A 124 11.01 11.62 16.27
C ASP A 124 10.53 10.52 15.29
N LYS A 125 10.49 10.81 13.98
CA LYS A 125 9.93 9.91 12.96
C LYS A 125 10.92 9.67 11.84
N VAL A 126 10.78 8.54 11.13
CA VAL A 126 11.59 8.21 9.94
C VAL A 126 11.55 9.31 8.85
N GLY A 127 10.45 10.06 8.80
CA GLY A 127 10.15 11.02 7.74
C GLY A 127 9.53 10.33 6.52
N ILE A 128 8.57 11.00 5.87
CA ILE A 128 7.90 10.49 4.67
C ILE A 128 8.05 11.53 3.58
N LEU A 129 8.59 11.12 2.43
CA LEU A 129 8.59 11.93 1.22
C LEU A 129 7.40 11.51 0.36
N TYR A 130 6.48 12.45 0.11
CA TYR A 130 5.30 12.22 -0.71
C TYR A 130 5.60 12.56 -2.16
N LEU A 131 5.22 11.66 -3.05
CA LEU A 131 5.60 11.64 -4.44
C LEU A 131 4.38 11.59 -5.36
N ASP A 132 4.46 12.38 -6.43
CA ASP A 132 3.59 12.31 -7.59
C ASP A 132 4.24 11.50 -8.73
N PHE A 133 3.39 11.08 -9.65
CA PHE A 133 3.79 10.48 -10.92
C PHE A 133 3.57 11.46 -12.08
N GLU A 134 4.56 11.56 -12.96
CA GLU A 134 4.37 12.22 -14.25
C GLU A 134 3.70 11.25 -15.22
N GLU A 135 2.53 11.61 -15.75
CA GLU A 135 1.89 10.89 -16.85
C GLU A 135 2.28 11.51 -18.19
N LYS A 136 3.00 10.76 -19.03
CA LYS A 136 3.42 11.21 -20.36
C LYS A 136 3.54 10.05 -21.33
N ASP A 137 3.05 10.24 -22.55
CA ASP A 137 3.11 9.26 -23.64
C ASP A 137 2.45 7.90 -23.28
N ASN A 138 1.37 7.93 -22.49
CA ASN A 138 0.66 6.76 -21.93
C ASN A 138 1.45 5.97 -20.86
N PHE A 139 2.45 6.60 -20.22
CA PHE A 139 3.20 6.02 -19.10
C PHE A 139 3.11 6.90 -17.87
N TYR A 140 3.03 6.26 -16.71
CA TYR A 140 3.34 6.86 -15.41
C TYR A 140 4.82 6.70 -15.12
N ARG A 141 5.45 7.74 -14.57
CA ARG A 141 6.88 7.75 -14.20
C ARG A 141 7.08 8.41 -12.84
N CYS A 142 7.88 7.76 -12.00
CA CYS A 142 8.47 8.34 -10.80
C CYS A 142 9.87 7.73 -10.64
N GLU A 143 10.90 8.57 -10.52
CA GLU A 143 12.28 8.13 -10.51
C GLU A 143 13.11 8.90 -9.48
N MET A 144 13.99 8.19 -8.78
CA MET A 144 14.94 8.77 -7.83
C MET A 144 16.25 7.98 -7.78
N LYS A 145 17.29 8.61 -7.26
CA LYS A 145 18.57 7.96 -6.98
C LYS A 145 18.96 8.16 -5.53
N LEU A 146 19.48 7.13 -4.89
CA LEU A 146 19.97 7.15 -3.52
C LEU A 146 21.48 6.89 -3.53
N VAL A 147 22.27 7.90 -3.17
CA VAL A 147 23.72 7.78 -2.99
C VAL A 147 24.01 7.40 -1.55
N LEU A 148 24.62 6.23 -1.37
CA LEU A 148 24.86 5.61 -0.07
C LEU A 148 26.10 6.22 0.60
N LYS A 149 25.92 6.89 1.73
CA LYS A 149 27.01 7.59 2.45
C LYS A 149 27.37 6.96 3.79
N LYS A 150 26.49 6.10 4.33
CA LYS A 150 26.68 5.48 5.65
C LYS A 150 26.47 3.97 5.57
N LYS A 151 27.28 3.22 6.31
CA LYS A 151 27.15 1.76 6.45
C LYS A 151 25.93 1.40 7.30
N GLY A 152 25.38 0.22 7.09
CA GLY A 152 24.30 -0.31 7.90
C GLY A 152 23.29 -1.08 7.08
N ARG A 153 22.27 -1.56 7.77
CA ARG A 153 21.17 -2.34 7.21
C ARG A 153 20.00 -1.41 6.96
N TYR A 154 19.42 -1.46 5.77
CA TYR A 154 18.44 -0.52 5.30
C TYR A 154 17.15 -1.24 4.92
N ILE A 155 16.03 -0.61 5.28
CA ILE A 155 14.71 -0.99 4.83
C ILE A 155 14.12 0.22 4.11
N PHE A 156 13.78 0.03 2.84
CA PHE A 156 13.11 1.01 2.01
C PHE A 156 11.65 0.63 1.84
N HIS A 157 10.73 1.60 1.91
CA HIS A 157 9.32 1.41 1.56
C HIS A 157 8.91 2.37 0.44
N PHE A 158 8.04 1.88 -0.45
CA PHE A 158 7.35 2.66 -1.47
C PHE A 158 5.83 2.45 -1.32
N GLU A 159 5.22 3.10 -0.33
CA GLU A 159 3.83 2.84 0.07
C GLU A 159 2.86 3.83 -0.60
N ASP A 160 1.76 3.35 -1.16
CA ASP A 160 0.65 4.23 -1.56
C ASP A 160 0.02 4.92 -0.32
N VAL A 161 -0.18 6.24 -0.40
CA VAL A 161 -0.64 7.11 0.71
C VAL A 161 -2.09 6.82 1.07
N ILE A 162 -2.89 6.45 0.08
CA ILE A 162 -4.29 6.05 0.24
C ILE A 162 -4.39 4.76 1.07
N SER A 163 -3.47 3.81 0.85
CA SER A 163 -3.33 2.63 1.70
C SER A 163 -3.03 2.97 3.16
N ARG A 164 -2.52 4.18 3.46
CA ARG A 164 -2.18 4.67 4.80
C ARG A 164 -3.27 5.53 5.44
N TYR A 165 -4.00 6.34 4.67
CA TYR A 165 -5.02 7.27 5.14
C TYR A 165 -6.33 7.16 4.34
N PRO A 166 -7.17 6.15 4.61
CA PRO A 166 -8.38 5.87 3.82
C PRO A 166 -9.54 6.87 4.05
N GLY A 167 -9.30 8.01 4.70
CA GLY A 167 -10.31 9.04 4.96
C GLY A 167 -10.40 10.07 3.84
N GLU A 168 -10.22 11.35 4.16
CA GLU A 168 -10.48 12.49 3.27
C GLU A 168 -9.78 12.42 1.89
N LEU A 169 -8.49 12.04 1.83
CA LEU A 169 -7.76 11.94 0.56
C LEU A 169 -8.29 10.82 -0.35
N TYR A 170 -8.74 9.72 0.25
CA TYR A 170 -9.34 8.60 -0.48
C TYR A 170 -10.71 9.00 -1.04
N ASP A 171 -11.52 9.67 -0.23
CA ASP A 171 -12.88 10.08 -0.60
C ASP A 171 -12.91 11.20 -1.67
N GLU A 172 -11.93 12.09 -1.69
CA GLU A 172 -11.89 13.20 -2.67
C GLU A 172 -11.26 12.81 -4.01
N ARG A 173 -10.16 12.03 -4.02
CA ARG A 173 -9.37 11.77 -5.24
C ARG A 173 -9.66 10.42 -5.89
N ILE A 174 -9.91 9.38 -5.08
CA ILE A 174 -10.00 7.99 -5.57
C ILE A 174 -11.43 7.52 -5.68
N LEU A 175 -12.27 7.81 -4.68
CA LEU A 175 -13.66 7.38 -4.67
C LEU A 175 -14.43 7.82 -5.93
N PRO A 176 -14.28 9.06 -6.44
CA PRO A 176 -14.94 9.50 -7.68
C PRO A 176 -14.34 8.90 -8.95
N TYR A 177 -13.11 8.37 -8.88
CA TYR A 177 -12.41 7.86 -10.06
C TYR A 177 -13.15 6.64 -10.63
N THR A 178 -13.38 6.64 -11.94
CA THR A 178 -14.03 5.54 -12.65
C THR A 178 -13.24 5.18 -13.91
N PHE A 179 -13.32 3.92 -14.32
CA PHE A 179 -12.68 3.40 -15.51
C PHE A 179 -13.55 2.28 -16.11
N GLU A 180 -13.32 1.98 -17.39
CA GLU A 180 -14.05 0.92 -18.07
C GLU A 180 -13.80 -0.43 -17.39
N GLY A 181 -14.88 -1.09 -16.99
CA GLY A 181 -14.83 -2.37 -16.30
C GLY A 181 -14.66 -2.29 -14.79
N LYS A 182 -14.56 -1.10 -14.16
CA LYS A 182 -14.58 -0.93 -12.70
C LYS A 182 -15.87 -1.54 -12.12
N CYS A 183 -15.74 -2.32 -11.05
CA CYS A 183 -16.90 -2.91 -10.39
C CYS A 183 -17.63 -1.91 -9.48
N GLU A 184 -18.96 -1.89 -9.59
CA GLU A 184 -19.82 -1.00 -8.79
C GLU A 184 -19.58 -1.23 -7.29
N ASN A 185 -19.50 -0.14 -6.52
CA ASN A 185 -19.25 -0.12 -5.07
C ASN A 185 -17.94 -0.80 -4.63
N ARG A 186 -16.97 -0.99 -5.53
CA ARG A 186 -15.64 -1.51 -5.18
C ARG A 186 -14.63 -0.38 -5.10
N SER A 187 -13.87 -0.38 -4.01
CA SER A 187 -12.76 0.54 -3.79
C SER A 187 -11.58 0.22 -4.69
N ILE A 188 -10.72 1.21 -4.90
CA ILE A 188 -9.45 1.06 -5.60
C ILE A 188 -8.35 1.29 -4.57
N LYS A 189 -7.48 0.31 -4.37
CA LYS A 189 -6.36 0.39 -3.45
C LYS A 189 -5.08 -0.01 -4.21
N PRO A 190 -4.34 0.98 -4.72
CA PRO A 190 -3.07 0.71 -5.40
C PRO A 190 -2.11 -0.01 -4.47
N ILE A 191 -1.32 -0.93 -5.05
CA ILE A 191 -0.27 -1.66 -4.34
C ILE A 191 1.05 -1.47 -5.07
N ALA A 192 2.15 -1.45 -4.34
CA ALA A 192 3.48 -1.38 -4.92
C ALA A 192 4.23 -2.68 -4.65
N MET A 193 4.94 -3.21 -5.64
CA MET A 193 5.77 -4.41 -5.45
C MET A 193 7.14 -4.23 -6.09
N ILE A 194 8.18 -4.64 -5.36
CA ILE A 194 9.54 -4.68 -5.89
C ILE A 194 9.60 -5.67 -7.07
N GLN A 195 10.26 -5.25 -8.15
CA GLN A 195 10.58 -6.09 -9.28
C GLN A 195 11.97 -6.70 -9.05
N GLY A 196 12.02 -8.02 -8.90
CA GLY A 196 13.24 -8.74 -8.52
C GLY A 196 13.16 -9.27 -7.09
N ASP A 197 14.31 -9.48 -6.49
CA ASP A 197 14.39 -9.92 -5.10
C ASP A 197 14.21 -8.71 -4.17
N ASP A 198 13.31 -8.83 -3.20
CA ASP A 198 13.04 -7.80 -2.18
C ASP A 198 13.95 -7.94 -0.94
N HIS A 199 14.62 -9.09 -0.83
CA HIS A 199 15.46 -9.53 0.28
C HIS A 199 14.78 -9.50 1.65
N LEU A 200 13.45 -9.59 1.76
CA LEU A 200 12.78 -9.46 3.07
C LEU A 200 13.22 -10.54 4.07
N ASP A 201 13.47 -11.76 3.58
CA ASP A 201 13.91 -12.89 4.41
C ASP A 201 15.24 -12.63 5.12
N ASP A 202 16.12 -11.82 4.52
CA ASP A 202 17.41 -11.45 5.12
C ASP A 202 17.26 -10.39 6.23
N PHE A 203 16.11 -9.72 6.34
CA PHE A 203 15.85 -8.59 7.25
C PHE A 203 14.71 -8.87 8.25
N VAL A 204 14.41 -10.15 8.51
CA VAL A 204 13.36 -10.56 9.45
C VAL A 204 13.47 -9.87 10.82
N PRO A 205 14.63 -9.77 11.50
CA PRO A 205 14.71 -9.13 12.81
C PRO A 205 14.27 -7.66 12.78
N GLU A 206 14.71 -6.90 11.77
CA GLU A 206 14.34 -5.50 11.60
C GLU A 206 12.86 -5.34 11.24
N LEU A 207 12.34 -6.18 10.34
CA LEU A 207 10.92 -6.15 9.94
C LEU A 207 10.00 -6.49 11.12
N VAL A 208 10.36 -7.47 11.95
CA VAL A 208 9.63 -7.80 13.19
C VAL A 208 9.69 -6.64 14.17
N TYR A 209 10.86 -6.01 14.37
CA TYR A 209 10.95 -4.82 15.21
C TYR A 209 10.05 -3.70 14.70
N MET A 210 10.10 -3.42 13.39
CA MET A 210 9.27 -2.38 12.76
C MET A 210 7.79 -2.66 12.98
N ASP A 211 7.33 -3.88 12.70
CA ASP A 211 5.94 -4.25 12.90
C ASP A 211 5.51 -4.11 14.38
N LYS A 212 6.28 -4.66 15.32
CA LYS A 212 5.90 -4.66 16.74
C LYS A 212 6.03 -3.30 17.42
N ARG A 213 6.99 -2.46 16.99
CA ARG A 213 7.35 -1.22 17.71
C ARG A 213 6.99 0.06 16.99
N LEU A 214 7.01 0.05 15.66
CA LEU A 214 6.72 1.24 14.85
C LEU A 214 5.33 1.21 14.24
N PHE A 215 4.80 0.01 13.98
CA PHE A 215 3.52 -0.16 13.26
C PHE A 215 2.45 -0.92 14.03
N TYR A 216 2.74 -1.44 15.22
CA TYR A 216 1.78 -2.07 16.12
C TYR A 216 0.97 -3.21 15.48
N ASP A 217 1.64 -4.24 14.97
CA ASP A 217 1.02 -5.44 14.37
C ASP A 217 0.20 -5.14 13.09
N THR A 218 0.59 -4.10 12.35
CA THR A 218 -0.09 -3.71 11.11
C THR A 218 0.30 -4.60 9.93
N TYR A 219 1.54 -5.13 9.94
CA TYR A 219 2.11 -5.82 8.80
C TYR A 219 2.05 -7.35 8.92
N GLY A 220 2.13 -8.01 7.76
CA GLY A 220 2.00 -9.45 7.55
C GLY A 220 2.65 -9.83 6.21
N SER A 221 2.48 -11.09 5.81
CA SER A 221 2.86 -11.58 4.48
C SER A 221 1.64 -11.83 3.60
N ILE A 222 1.81 -11.72 2.28
CA ILE A 222 0.79 -12.13 1.30
C ILE A 222 0.61 -13.65 1.22
N ASP A 223 1.63 -14.44 1.58
CA ASP A 223 1.55 -15.89 1.45
C ASP A 223 0.78 -16.50 2.63
N TYR A 224 -0.51 -16.72 2.38
CA TYR A 224 -1.42 -17.34 3.34
C TYR A 224 -1.01 -18.76 3.75
N LYS A 225 -0.17 -19.46 2.97
CA LYS A 225 0.25 -20.83 3.33
C LYS A 225 1.18 -20.85 4.54
N ASP A 226 1.92 -19.77 4.73
CA ASP A 226 2.77 -19.56 5.89
C ASP A 226 2.18 -18.55 6.87
N TYR A 227 0.91 -18.16 6.76
CA TYR A 227 0.29 -17.12 7.60
C TYR A 227 0.49 -17.31 9.12
N PHE A 228 0.51 -18.56 9.60
CA PHE A 228 0.76 -18.88 11.01
C PHE A 228 2.24 -19.14 11.35
N ASN A 229 3.08 -19.39 10.35
CA ASN A 229 4.50 -19.70 10.49
C ASN A 229 5.42 -18.57 10.00
N SER A 230 4.85 -17.57 9.36
CA SER A 230 5.54 -16.43 8.79
C SER A 230 6.06 -15.59 9.95
N PRO A 231 7.34 -15.19 9.91
CA PRO A 231 7.86 -14.31 10.94
C PRO A 231 7.15 -12.93 10.94
N TYR A 232 6.43 -12.60 9.86
CA TYR A 232 5.88 -11.26 9.62
C TYR A 232 4.54 -10.97 10.28
N GLY A 233 3.97 -11.88 11.08
CA GLY A 233 2.71 -11.64 11.78
C GLY A 233 1.48 -11.71 10.86
N THR A 234 0.31 -11.38 11.41
CA THR A 234 -1.00 -11.54 10.76
C THR A 234 -1.67 -10.20 10.45
N GLY A 235 -0.88 -9.16 10.20
CA GLY A 235 -1.36 -7.80 10.02
C GLY A 235 -2.22 -7.63 8.77
N SER A 236 -2.96 -6.52 8.73
CA SER A 236 -3.89 -6.17 7.65
C SER A 236 -3.22 -5.67 6.35
N LYS A 237 -1.91 -5.43 6.39
CA LYS A 237 -1.11 -4.99 5.26
C LYS A 237 0.04 -5.96 5.04
N ALA A 238 0.30 -6.30 3.78
CA ALA A 238 1.42 -7.17 3.47
C ALA A 238 2.67 -6.34 3.15
N TRP A 239 3.85 -6.77 3.61
CA TRP A 239 5.13 -6.10 3.32
C TRP A 239 5.40 -6.02 1.81
N GLU A 240 5.00 -7.06 1.09
CA GLU A 240 5.19 -7.25 -0.33
C GLU A 240 4.35 -6.25 -1.15
N PHE A 241 3.18 -5.83 -0.63
CA PHE A 241 2.27 -4.87 -1.29
C PHE A 241 2.63 -3.39 -1.05
N ILE A 242 3.76 -3.14 -0.39
CA ILE A 242 4.24 -1.80 0.00
C ILE A 242 5.57 -1.46 -0.67
N GLY A 243 6.04 -2.31 -1.60
CA GLY A 243 7.34 -2.13 -2.24
C GLY A 243 8.45 -2.06 -1.20
N THR A 244 8.43 -2.98 -0.23
CA THR A 244 9.47 -3.06 0.80
C THR A 244 10.73 -3.68 0.19
N TYR A 245 11.90 -3.09 0.42
CA TYR A 245 13.19 -3.58 -0.06
C TYR A 245 14.25 -3.54 1.03
N GLY A 246 14.90 -4.67 1.29
CA GLY A 246 16.02 -4.82 2.22
C GLY A 246 17.37 -4.75 1.51
N PHE A 247 18.33 -4.01 2.09
CA PHE A 247 19.73 -4.04 1.63
C PHE A 247 20.72 -3.62 2.70
N GLU A 248 21.99 -4.01 2.55
CA GLU A 248 23.06 -3.69 3.49
C GLU A 248 24.21 -2.97 2.80
N VAL A 249 24.69 -1.89 3.44
CA VAL A 249 25.84 -1.10 2.99
C VAL A 249 27.06 -1.42 3.87
N ARG A 250 28.14 -1.88 3.23
CA ARG A 250 29.37 -2.35 3.86
C ARG A 250 30.55 -1.42 3.77
#